data_AF-A0A965KC99-F1
#
_entry.id   AF-A0A965KC99-F1
#
_cell.length_a   1.000
_cell.length_b   1.000
_cell.length_c   1.000
_cell.angle_alpha   90.00
_cell.angle_beta   90.00
_cell.angle_gamma   90.00
#
_symmetry.space_group_name_H-M   'P 1'
#
loop_
_entity.id
_entity.type
_entity.pdbx_description
1 polymer ?
#
loop_
_entity_poly.entity_id
_entity_poly.type
_entity_poly.pdbx_seq_one_letter_code
_entity_poly.pdbx_strand_id
1 'polypeptide(L)'
;MVAAALLAMGTPKLARAANLTWTPDGFDSGLSWQKTTNWGVTGLFPDAEGDTANLNINLQGDQTISLGKSVRLGTLNIGDTVASYNAFNLVGGLVGGVANTNGSIVMDALGAATAKINKFGLGQSDDITAGIYFNNDLVVTANTLGGVLKFSGGLRSAFNNITFDGAGQVTINSQILAGGGITKNGAGTLLLGSTTSGVMIYTGSTAINAGKLTAGLGSVIPQRSAVTVAAGATLDINNLAQTVGSIAGGGTVTNSGGTATTLTFGRDDTTTAFSGVFNATTAANLALTKLGAGVFTINSANDSLFTGALTLNGGTFALDFANVAVPASLTTTAASSASTSVTVASSAGLAVGRLVTGTGIAANTYITA
;
A
#
# COMPACT_ATOMS: atom_id res chain seq x y z
N MET A 1 -4.15 23.26 27.81
CA MET A 1 -5.34 23.64 27.00
C MET A 1 -4.93 23.55 25.54
N VAL A 2 -5.33 22.50 24.83
CA VAL A 2 -5.02 22.35 23.40
C VAL A 2 -6.04 23.19 22.65
N ALA A 3 -5.59 24.24 21.96
CA ALA A 3 -6.44 25.07 21.14
C ALA A 3 -6.98 24.23 19.97
N ALA A 4 -8.29 23.96 19.97
CA ALA A 4 -8.98 23.48 18.80
C ALA A 4 -8.92 24.56 17.73
N ALA A 5 -8.17 24.32 16.65
CA ALA A 5 -8.23 25.16 15.47
C ALA A 5 -9.63 25.00 14.86
N LEU A 6 -10.48 26.00 15.07
CA LEU A 6 -11.76 26.14 14.39
C LEU A 6 -11.45 26.38 12.91
N LEU A 7 -11.64 25.34 12.10
CA LEU A 7 -11.51 25.41 10.64
C LEU A 7 -12.60 26.36 10.13
N ALA A 8 -12.24 27.58 9.77
CA ALA A 8 -13.18 28.53 9.16
C ALA A 8 -13.68 27.93 7.83
N MET A 9 -14.86 27.31 7.87
CA MET A 9 -15.56 26.84 6.68
C MET A 9 -16.07 28.08 5.95
N GLY A 10 -15.27 28.61 5.02
CA GLY A 10 -15.78 29.54 4.02
C GLY A 10 -17.02 28.98 3.34
N THR A 11 -17.89 29.85 2.84
CA THR A 11 -19.13 29.46 2.12
C THR A 11 -18.85 28.29 1.18
N PRO A 12 -19.59 27.17 1.26
CA PRO A 12 -19.33 26.01 0.42
C PRO A 12 -19.38 26.45 -1.04
N LYS A 13 -18.26 26.26 -1.76
CA LYS A 13 -18.23 26.51 -3.20
C LYS A 13 -19.21 25.56 -3.87
N LEU A 14 -20.00 26.08 -4.79
CA LEU A 14 -20.94 25.28 -5.57
C LEU A 14 -20.17 24.17 -6.30
N ALA A 15 -20.70 22.96 -6.23
CA ALA A 15 -20.32 21.85 -7.10
C ALA A 15 -20.38 22.27 -8.57
N ARG A 16 -19.37 21.89 -9.37
CA ARG A 16 -19.22 22.38 -10.75
C ARG A 16 -18.91 21.29 -11.78
N ALA A 17 -18.26 20.19 -11.40
CA ALA A 17 -17.91 19.11 -12.34
C ALA A 17 -17.10 19.56 -13.58
N ALA A 18 -16.38 20.68 -13.52
CA ALA A 18 -15.70 21.22 -14.70
C ALA A 18 -14.49 20.37 -15.07
N ASN A 19 -14.19 20.29 -16.37
CA ASN A 19 -13.05 19.56 -16.90
C ASN A 19 -12.02 20.56 -17.48
N LEU A 20 -10.90 20.77 -16.79
CA LEU A 20 -9.91 21.78 -17.18
C LEU A 20 -8.54 21.14 -17.43
N THR A 21 -7.91 21.57 -18.50
CA THR A 21 -6.56 21.12 -18.89
C THR A 21 -5.53 22.17 -18.54
N TRP A 22 -4.41 21.73 -17.99
CA TRP A 22 -3.24 22.55 -17.70
C TRP A 22 -2.52 22.94 -18.99
N THR A 23 -2.42 24.24 -19.26
CA THR A 23 -1.84 24.83 -20.48
C THR A 23 -1.05 26.09 -20.13
N PRO A 24 0.10 25.98 -19.42
CA PRO A 24 0.89 27.14 -19.01
C PRO A 24 1.57 27.82 -20.20
N ASP A 25 1.83 29.12 -20.05
CA ASP A 25 2.41 30.00 -21.08
C ASP A 25 3.95 29.97 -21.18
N GLY A 26 4.64 29.15 -20.37
CA GLY A 26 6.10 29.02 -20.41
C GLY A 26 6.71 28.19 -19.26
N PHE A 27 8.05 28.08 -19.25
CA PHE A 27 8.81 27.18 -18.37
C PHE A 27 9.08 27.69 -16.95
N ASP A 28 9.12 29.00 -16.69
CA ASP A 28 9.51 29.48 -15.36
C ASP A 28 8.91 30.83 -14.96
N SER A 29 8.57 30.92 -13.67
CA SER A 29 7.90 32.04 -12.97
C SER A 29 6.43 32.29 -13.36
N GLY A 30 5.57 31.32 -13.05
CA GLY A 30 4.12 31.49 -13.25
C GLY A 30 3.27 30.25 -13.02
N LEU A 31 3.89 29.11 -12.68
CA LEU A 31 3.23 27.82 -12.46
C LEU A 31 2.48 27.80 -11.11
N SER A 32 1.42 28.60 -11.04
CA SER A 32 0.48 28.62 -9.93
C SER A 32 -0.82 27.96 -10.38
N TRP A 33 -1.34 27.08 -9.53
CA TRP A 33 -2.66 26.47 -9.74
C TRP A 33 -3.77 27.51 -9.87
N GLN A 34 -3.62 28.64 -9.15
CA GLN A 34 -4.62 29.70 -9.09
C GLN A 34 -4.54 30.69 -10.27
N LYS A 35 -3.45 30.67 -11.05
CA LYS A 35 -3.32 31.53 -12.23
C LYS A 35 -4.22 30.95 -13.33
N THR A 36 -5.40 31.54 -13.49
CA THR A 36 -6.46 31.06 -14.42
C THR A 36 -6.00 30.94 -15.87
N THR A 37 -4.99 31.71 -16.30
CA THR A 37 -4.42 31.60 -17.66
C THR A 37 -3.61 30.34 -17.88
N ASN A 38 -3.25 29.60 -16.81
CA ASN A 38 -2.60 28.28 -16.93
C ASN A 38 -3.61 27.16 -17.18
N TRP A 39 -4.90 27.47 -17.27
CA TRP A 39 -5.95 26.50 -17.54
C TRP A 39 -6.64 26.84 -18.85
N GLY A 40 -7.00 25.82 -19.63
CA GLY A 40 -7.61 25.98 -20.96
C GLY A 40 -8.99 26.66 -20.99
N VAL A 41 -9.49 27.15 -19.85
CA VAL A 41 -10.76 27.89 -19.73
C VAL A 41 -10.49 29.23 -19.05
N THR A 42 -10.76 30.33 -19.76
CA THR A 42 -10.49 31.70 -19.27
C THR A 42 -11.21 32.00 -17.97
N GLY A 43 -10.47 32.53 -16.99
CA GLY A 43 -11.03 32.98 -15.70
C GLY A 43 -11.37 31.83 -14.74
N LEU A 44 -11.05 30.58 -15.09
CA LEU A 44 -11.39 29.41 -14.30
C LEU A 44 -10.14 28.60 -13.95
N PHE A 45 -10.16 27.99 -12.76
CA PHE A 45 -9.22 26.94 -12.37
C PHE A 45 -9.99 25.85 -11.59
N PRO A 46 -9.51 24.60 -11.55
CA PRO A 46 -10.14 23.52 -10.78
C PRO A 46 -10.08 23.80 -9.27
N ASP A 47 -11.24 23.96 -8.63
CA ASP A 47 -11.33 24.28 -7.18
C ASP A 47 -12.76 24.11 -6.64
N ALA A 48 -13.50 23.15 -7.19
CA ALA A 48 -14.86 22.81 -6.80
C ALA A 48 -15.06 21.29 -6.78
N GLU A 49 -16.06 20.86 -6.02
CA GLU A 49 -16.47 19.45 -5.96
C GLU A 49 -16.78 18.93 -7.37
N GLY A 50 -16.25 17.75 -7.68
CA GLY A 50 -16.39 17.10 -8.98
C GLY A 50 -15.46 17.60 -10.08
N ASP A 51 -14.72 18.69 -9.87
CA ASP A 51 -13.84 19.20 -10.91
C ASP A 51 -12.77 18.17 -11.29
N THR A 52 -12.47 18.09 -12.58
CA THR A 52 -11.37 17.32 -13.15
C THR A 52 -10.25 18.27 -13.54
N ALA A 53 -9.08 18.08 -12.96
CA ALA A 53 -7.84 18.75 -13.34
C ALA A 53 -6.98 17.81 -14.19
N ASN A 54 -6.62 18.23 -15.40
CA ASN A 54 -5.75 17.44 -16.29
C ASN A 54 -4.37 18.09 -16.46
N LEU A 55 -3.39 17.54 -15.75
CA LEU A 55 -1.97 17.84 -15.88
C LEU A 55 -1.33 16.74 -16.74
N ASN A 56 -1.79 16.60 -17.99
CA ASN A 56 -1.38 15.55 -18.91
C ASN A 56 -0.98 16.13 -20.27
N ILE A 57 0.02 17.00 -20.25
CA ILE A 57 0.60 17.63 -21.45
C ILE A 57 2.02 17.12 -21.70
N ASN A 58 2.57 17.43 -22.87
CA ASN A 58 3.99 17.24 -23.16
C ASN A 58 4.80 18.27 -22.37
N LEU A 59 5.63 17.79 -21.44
CA LEU A 59 6.56 18.64 -20.70
C LEU A 59 7.88 18.76 -21.46
N GLN A 60 8.44 19.96 -21.58
CA GLN A 60 9.83 20.15 -22.02
C GLN A 60 10.81 20.35 -20.84
N GLY A 61 10.31 20.29 -19.60
CA GLY A 61 11.08 20.32 -18.36
C GLY A 61 10.16 20.08 -17.16
N ASP A 62 10.75 19.76 -16.01
CA ASP A 62 10.02 19.60 -14.75
C ASP A 62 9.19 20.83 -14.41
N GLN A 63 7.95 20.63 -13.96
CA GLN A 63 7.06 21.71 -13.55
C GLN A 63 6.73 21.60 -12.07
N THR A 64 7.19 22.58 -11.30
CA THR A 64 6.77 22.74 -9.90
C THR A 64 5.57 23.67 -9.82
N ILE A 65 4.40 23.12 -9.51
CA ILE A 65 3.12 23.83 -9.48
C ILE A 65 2.73 24.11 -8.03
N SER A 66 2.66 25.39 -7.67
CA SER A 66 2.23 25.83 -6.35
C SER A 66 0.71 25.92 -6.26
N LEU A 67 0.10 25.23 -5.28
CA LEU A 67 -1.33 25.37 -5.01
C LEU A 67 -1.64 26.74 -4.38
N GLY A 68 -0.87 27.17 -3.38
CA GLY A 68 -1.01 28.43 -2.64
C GLY A 68 -2.27 28.55 -1.77
N LYS A 69 -3.11 27.51 -1.75
CA LYS A 69 -4.31 27.34 -0.93
C LYS A 69 -4.79 25.88 -1.03
N SER A 70 -5.77 25.50 -0.22
CA SER A 70 -6.47 24.24 -0.43
C SER A 70 -7.41 24.33 -1.64
N VAL A 71 -7.34 23.36 -2.53
CA VAL A 71 -8.21 23.23 -3.72
C VAL A 71 -9.05 21.97 -3.66
N ARG A 72 -10.28 22.00 -4.18
CA ARG A 72 -11.17 20.82 -4.24
C ARG A 72 -11.24 20.24 -5.65
N LEU A 73 -11.15 18.91 -5.79
CA LEU A 73 -11.18 18.19 -7.07
C LEU A 73 -11.93 16.86 -6.93
N GLY A 74 -12.75 16.49 -7.91
CA GLY A 74 -13.23 15.10 -8.04
C GLY A 74 -12.20 14.17 -8.68
N THR A 75 -11.39 14.70 -9.61
CA THR A 75 -10.37 13.93 -10.32
C THR A 75 -9.12 14.75 -10.59
N LEU A 76 -7.96 14.14 -10.37
CA LEU A 76 -6.65 14.66 -10.77
C LEU A 76 -6.01 13.69 -11.76
N ASN A 77 -5.73 14.16 -12.96
CA ASN A 77 -4.99 13.42 -13.97
C ASN A 77 -3.61 14.07 -14.09
N ILE A 78 -2.53 13.28 -14.05
CA ILE A 78 -1.15 13.78 -13.98
C ILE A 78 -0.21 12.95 -14.85
N GLY A 79 0.78 13.58 -15.47
CA GLY A 79 1.95 12.94 -16.06
C GLY A 79 2.24 13.37 -17.50
N ASP A 80 3.54 13.44 -17.83
CA ASP A 80 4.03 13.85 -19.15
C ASP A 80 3.56 12.88 -20.24
N THR A 81 2.89 13.40 -21.27
CA THR A 81 2.36 12.60 -22.39
C THR A 81 3.40 11.93 -23.27
N VAL A 82 4.66 12.38 -23.20
CA VAL A 82 5.78 11.82 -23.96
C VAL A 82 6.88 11.33 -23.03
N ALA A 83 7.76 10.44 -23.52
CA ALA A 83 8.78 9.75 -22.72
C ALA A 83 10.00 10.64 -22.43
N SER A 84 9.74 11.88 -22.01
CA SER A 84 10.73 12.76 -21.43
C SER A 84 10.86 12.41 -19.96
N TYR A 85 12.05 12.56 -19.36
CA TYR A 85 12.27 12.31 -17.92
C TYR A 85 11.61 13.38 -17.03
N ASN A 86 10.60 14.09 -17.53
CA ASN A 86 10.03 15.26 -16.89
C ASN A 86 8.93 14.89 -15.90
N ALA A 87 8.79 15.74 -14.89
CA ALA A 87 7.95 15.55 -13.73
C ALA A 87 6.96 16.70 -13.53
N PHE A 88 5.73 16.38 -13.14
CA PHE A 88 4.90 17.32 -12.39
C PHE A 88 5.18 17.18 -10.89
N ASN A 89 5.51 18.31 -10.25
CA ASN A 89 5.73 18.42 -8.82
C ASN A 89 4.67 19.35 -8.22
N LEU A 90 3.66 18.80 -7.55
CA LEU A 90 2.58 19.59 -6.93
C LEU A 90 2.94 19.90 -5.49
N VAL A 91 3.10 21.18 -5.16
CA VAL A 91 3.51 21.65 -3.83
C VAL A 91 2.42 22.49 -3.18
N GLY A 92 2.32 22.44 -1.85
CA GLY A 92 1.33 23.21 -1.10
C GLY A 92 1.47 24.70 -1.37
N GLY A 93 2.68 25.24 -1.23
CA GLY A 93 3.04 26.57 -1.68
C GLY A 93 4.53 26.70 -1.93
N LEU A 94 4.96 27.88 -2.41
CA LEU A 94 6.37 28.24 -2.56
C LEU A 94 6.65 29.55 -1.81
N VAL A 95 7.75 29.60 -1.05
CA VAL A 95 8.33 30.84 -0.51
C VAL A 95 9.79 30.86 -0.90
N GLY A 96 10.20 31.84 -1.73
CA GLY A 96 11.57 31.92 -2.24
C GLY A 96 12.01 30.68 -3.04
N GLY A 97 11.09 30.02 -3.73
CA GLY A 97 11.36 28.78 -4.49
C GLY A 97 11.40 27.50 -3.64
N VAL A 98 11.23 27.60 -2.32
CA VAL A 98 11.20 26.45 -1.42
C VAL A 98 9.74 26.01 -1.17
N ALA A 99 9.48 24.72 -1.35
CA ALA A 99 8.18 24.11 -1.10
C ALA A 99 7.77 24.25 0.38
N ASN A 100 6.50 24.60 0.60
CA ASN A 100 5.90 24.69 1.92
C ASN A 100 4.50 24.05 1.94
N THR A 101 3.86 24.03 3.12
CA THR A 101 2.57 23.40 3.36
C THR A 101 1.36 24.33 3.16
N ASN A 102 1.54 25.50 2.54
CA ASN A 102 0.48 26.50 2.34
C ASN A 102 -0.48 26.14 1.19
N GLY A 103 -1.04 24.93 1.24
CA GLY A 103 -1.99 24.42 0.27
C GLY A 103 -2.10 22.90 0.33
N SER A 104 -3.25 22.39 -0.11
CA SER A 104 -3.54 20.95 -0.15
C SER A 104 -4.55 20.66 -1.25
N ILE A 105 -4.70 19.40 -1.62
CA ILE A 105 -5.78 18.97 -2.51
C ILE A 105 -6.79 18.22 -1.68
N VAL A 106 -8.05 18.60 -1.79
CA VAL A 106 -9.19 17.92 -1.19
C VAL A 106 -9.91 17.18 -2.31
N MET A 107 -9.76 15.86 -2.33
CA MET A 107 -10.41 14.96 -3.25
C MET A 107 -11.88 14.76 -2.82
N ASP A 108 -12.80 15.27 -3.64
CA ASP A 108 -14.22 15.39 -3.38
C ASP A 108 -15.00 15.24 -4.70
N ALA A 109 -15.41 14.01 -4.98
CA ALA A 109 -16.20 13.65 -6.15
C ALA A 109 -17.69 13.83 -5.86
N LEU A 110 -18.47 14.11 -6.90
CA LEU A 110 -19.90 14.44 -6.74
C LEU A 110 -20.69 13.29 -6.14
N GLY A 111 -21.41 13.59 -5.05
CA GLY A 111 -22.28 12.64 -4.37
C GLY A 111 -21.51 11.43 -3.83
N ALA A 112 -21.98 10.22 -4.13
CA ALA A 112 -21.38 8.97 -3.66
C ALA A 112 -20.27 8.42 -4.59
N ALA A 113 -19.82 9.21 -5.58
CA ALA A 113 -18.77 8.77 -6.49
C ALA A 113 -17.40 8.67 -5.80
N THR A 114 -16.53 7.82 -6.33
CA THR A 114 -15.14 7.69 -5.89
C THR A 114 -14.29 8.80 -6.48
N ALA A 115 -13.47 9.44 -5.65
CA ALA A 115 -12.47 10.39 -6.11
C ALA A 115 -11.29 9.66 -6.79
N LYS A 116 -10.63 10.34 -7.73
CA LYS A 116 -9.58 9.69 -8.55
C LYS A 116 -8.32 10.52 -8.66
N ILE A 117 -7.17 9.86 -8.52
CA ILE A 117 -5.87 10.38 -8.95
C ILE A 117 -5.30 9.39 -9.96
N ASN A 118 -5.09 9.84 -11.19
CA ASN A 118 -4.63 8.98 -12.27
C ASN A 118 -3.31 9.50 -12.80
N LYS A 119 -2.27 8.68 -12.76
CA LYS A 119 -1.04 8.91 -13.51
C LYS A 119 -1.18 8.34 -14.93
N PHE A 120 -1.17 9.25 -15.90
CA PHE A 120 -1.09 8.97 -17.33
C PHE A 120 0.30 9.33 -17.86
N GLY A 121 0.54 8.99 -19.13
CA GLY A 121 1.74 9.42 -19.83
C GLY A 121 2.97 8.54 -19.60
N LEU A 122 4.07 8.94 -20.23
CA LEU A 122 5.35 8.23 -20.27
C LEU A 122 6.41 8.88 -19.34
N GLY A 123 6.09 10.01 -18.70
CA GLY A 123 6.98 10.72 -17.78
C GLY A 123 7.43 9.89 -16.58
N GLN A 124 8.69 10.05 -16.16
CA GLN A 124 9.39 9.11 -15.29
C GLN A 124 9.12 9.27 -13.78
N SER A 125 8.67 10.42 -13.28
CA SER A 125 8.39 10.57 -11.85
C SER A 125 7.53 11.81 -11.56
N ASP A 126 6.26 11.64 -11.24
CA ASP A 126 5.43 12.75 -10.72
C ASP A 126 5.38 12.70 -9.19
N ASP A 127 5.51 13.83 -8.51
CA ASP A 127 5.45 13.89 -7.04
C ASP A 127 4.40 14.89 -6.55
N ILE A 128 3.51 14.41 -5.69
CA ILE A 128 2.55 15.23 -4.97
C ILE A 128 3.06 15.43 -3.53
N THR A 129 3.76 16.54 -3.33
CA THR A 129 4.29 16.98 -2.04
C THR A 129 3.25 17.78 -1.25
N ALA A 130 2.23 18.34 -1.91
CA ALA A 130 1.06 18.87 -1.23
C ALA A 130 0.32 17.75 -0.48
N GLY A 131 -0.22 18.06 0.70
CA GLY A 131 -1.08 17.10 1.41
C GLY A 131 -2.34 16.80 0.60
N ILE A 132 -2.76 15.53 0.60
CA ILE A 132 -4.04 15.10 0.03
C ILE A 132 -5.01 14.77 1.16
N TYR A 133 -6.19 15.38 1.11
CA TYR A 133 -7.34 15.02 1.94
C TYR A 133 -8.41 14.41 1.03
N PHE A 134 -9.17 13.41 1.48
CA PHE A 134 -10.22 12.80 0.65
C PHE A 134 -11.53 12.57 1.41
N ASN A 135 -12.62 13.12 0.87
CA ASN A 135 -13.97 13.08 1.44
C ASN A 135 -14.79 11.88 0.94
N ASN A 136 -14.42 11.28 -0.18
CA ASN A 136 -14.92 10.00 -0.69
C ASN A 136 -13.81 8.94 -0.62
N ASP A 137 -14.13 7.68 -0.87
CA ASP A 137 -13.12 6.69 -1.23
C ASP A 137 -12.23 7.22 -2.38
N LEU A 138 -10.94 6.90 -2.32
CA LEU A 138 -9.94 7.36 -3.28
C LEU A 138 -9.40 6.18 -4.09
N VAL A 139 -9.45 6.28 -5.42
CA VAL A 139 -8.73 5.39 -6.32
C VAL A 139 -7.52 6.12 -6.91
N VAL A 140 -6.34 5.54 -6.70
CA VAL A 140 -5.08 5.98 -7.28
C VAL A 140 -4.66 4.99 -8.34
N THR A 141 -4.62 5.41 -9.61
CA THR A 141 -4.24 4.54 -10.74
C THR A 141 -2.92 4.99 -11.33
N ALA A 142 -1.93 4.09 -11.44
CA ALA A 142 -0.68 4.35 -12.17
C ALA A 142 -0.54 3.39 -13.36
N ASN A 143 -0.41 3.92 -14.58
CA ASN A 143 -0.33 3.11 -15.80
C ASN A 143 1.10 2.62 -16.10
N THR A 144 1.23 1.55 -16.89
CA THR A 144 2.50 0.87 -17.25
C THR A 144 3.47 1.68 -18.10
N LEU A 145 3.01 2.75 -18.74
CA LEU A 145 3.73 3.35 -19.85
C LEU A 145 4.80 4.38 -19.44
N GLY A 146 4.96 4.67 -18.14
CA GLY A 146 6.12 5.41 -17.65
C GLY A 146 6.03 5.84 -16.19
N GLY A 147 7.16 5.73 -15.50
CA GLY A 147 7.45 6.40 -14.24
C GLY A 147 6.69 6.00 -12.98
N VAL A 148 7.00 6.74 -11.92
CA VAL A 148 6.45 6.55 -10.57
C VAL A 148 5.50 7.69 -10.21
N LEU A 149 4.35 7.38 -9.61
CA LEU A 149 3.55 8.39 -8.91
C LEU A 149 3.95 8.39 -7.43
N LYS A 150 4.45 9.52 -6.94
CA LYS A 150 4.89 9.69 -5.56
C LYS A 150 3.91 10.56 -4.77
N PHE A 151 3.73 10.21 -3.50
CA PHE A 151 3.00 11.00 -2.53
C PHE A 151 3.91 11.37 -1.36
N SER A 152 4.59 12.51 -1.48
CA SER A 152 5.47 13.03 -0.44
C SER A 152 4.74 13.92 0.59
N GLY A 153 3.53 14.39 0.28
CA GLY A 153 2.70 15.21 1.19
C GLY A 153 1.80 14.46 2.17
N GLY A 154 1.64 13.14 1.97
CA GLY A 154 0.75 12.27 2.74
C GLY A 154 -0.69 12.25 2.25
N LEU A 155 -1.40 11.17 2.61
CA LEU A 155 -2.81 10.91 2.25
C LEU A 155 -3.65 10.87 3.52
N ARG A 156 -4.75 11.63 3.59
CA ARG A 156 -5.53 11.81 4.82
C ARG A 156 -7.04 11.69 4.61
N SER A 157 -7.71 10.91 5.45
CA SER A 157 -9.18 10.88 5.52
C SER A 157 -9.67 10.44 6.89
N ALA A 158 -10.87 10.87 7.26
CA ALA A 158 -11.50 10.44 8.51
C ALA A 158 -11.92 8.97 8.46
N PHE A 159 -12.48 8.49 7.33
CA PHE A 159 -13.15 7.19 7.26
C PHE A 159 -12.92 6.40 5.97
N ASN A 160 -12.45 7.06 4.91
CA ASN A 160 -12.53 6.49 3.57
C ASN A 160 -11.37 5.52 3.27
N ASN A 161 -11.62 4.61 2.32
CA ASN A 161 -10.65 3.65 1.81
C ASN A 161 -9.78 4.26 0.72
N ILE A 162 -8.59 3.68 0.54
CA ILE A 162 -7.72 3.96 -0.59
C ILE A 162 -7.52 2.69 -1.40
N THR A 163 -7.77 2.78 -2.70
CA THR A 163 -7.44 1.72 -3.66
C THR A 163 -6.30 2.18 -4.55
N PHE A 164 -5.24 1.39 -4.62
CA PHE A 164 -4.15 1.56 -5.57
C PHE A 164 -4.33 0.56 -6.71
N ASP A 165 -4.36 1.04 -7.94
CA ASP A 165 -4.63 0.24 -9.14
C ASP A 165 -3.66 0.60 -10.28
N GLY A 166 -3.80 -0.11 -11.39
CA GLY A 166 -2.98 0.03 -12.57
C GLY A 166 -1.73 -0.85 -12.53
N ALA A 167 -0.93 -0.72 -13.57
CA ALA A 167 0.20 -1.60 -13.84
C ALA A 167 1.57 -0.93 -13.59
N GLY A 168 1.60 0.37 -13.26
CA GLY A 168 2.78 1.14 -12.90
C GLY A 168 3.15 1.10 -11.41
N GLN A 169 4.05 1.99 -10.99
CA GLN A 169 4.48 2.10 -9.59
C GLN A 169 3.85 3.31 -8.89
N VAL A 170 3.32 3.07 -7.69
CA VAL A 170 2.95 4.11 -6.73
C VAL A 170 3.88 4.02 -5.52
N THR A 171 4.44 5.14 -5.09
CA THR A 171 5.30 5.22 -3.92
C THR A 171 4.72 6.19 -2.90
N ILE A 172 4.52 5.70 -1.68
CA ILE A 172 4.03 6.49 -0.56
C ILE A 172 5.22 6.97 0.25
N ASN A 173 5.57 8.24 0.07
CA ASN A 173 6.73 8.86 0.68
C ASN A 173 6.47 9.54 2.04
N SER A 174 5.25 9.40 2.55
CA SER A 174 4.79 10.03 3.78
C SER A 174 3.69 9.18 4.41
N GLN A 175 3.05 9.66 5.48
CA GLN A 175 2.03 8.89 6.18
C GLN A 175 0.72 8.81 5.38
N ILE A 176 0.09 7.63 5.43
CA ILE A 176 -1.34 7.46 5.24
C ILE A 176 -2.00 7.57 6.61
N LEU A 177 -2.92 8.52 6.77
CA LEU A 177 -3.77 8.66 7.96
C LEU A 177 -5.23 8.53 7.52
N ALA A 178 -5.80 7.33 7.61
CA ALA A 178 -7.14 7.04 7.07
C ALA A 178 -7.97 6.14 7.99
N GLY A 179 -9.25 6.42 8.20
CA GLY A 179 -10.13 5.48 8.90
C GLY A 179 -10.45 4.20 8.13
N GLY A 180 -10.31 4.22 6.80
CA GLY A 180 -10.54 3.05 5.95
C GLY A 180 -9.34 2.10 5.88
N GLY A 181 -9.43 1.13 4.97
CA GLY A 181 -8.35 0.21 4.63
C GLY A 181 -7.61 0.60 3.35
N ILE A 182 -6.62 -0.22 3.00
CA ILE A 182 -5.90 -0.12 1.73
C ILE A 182 -6.22 -1.34 0.89
N THR A 183 -6.55 -1.12 -0.37
CA THR A 183 -6.67 -2.15 -1.39
C THR A 183 -5.62 -1.95 -2.47
N LYS A 184 -4.87 -3.00 -2.82
CA LYS A 184 -3.92 -3.03 -3.92
C LYS A 184 -4.44 -3.94 -5.03
N ASN A 185 -4.90 -3.32 -6.10
CA ASN A 185 -5.34 -3.91 -7.36
C ASN A 185 -4.29 -3.67 -8.45
N GLY A 186 -4.55 -4.20 -9.65
CA GLY A 186 -3.69 -4.01 -10.82
C GLY A 186 -2.33 -4.71 -10.71
N ALA A 187 -1.67 -4.92 -11.85
CA ALA A 187 -0.40 -5.65 -11.91
C ALA A 187 0.80 -4.86 -11.32
N GLY A 188 0.61 -3.58 -11.00
CA GLY A 188 1.67 -2.67 -10.60
C GLY A 188 2.24 -2.91 -9.21
N THR A 189 3.15 -2.02 -8.80
CA THR A 189 3.79 -2.07 -7.48
C THR A 189 3.35 -0.89 -6.61
N LEU A 190 2.93 -1.18 -5.38
CA LEU A 190 2.78 -0.19 -4.32
C LEU A 190 3.96 -0.31 -3.36
N LEU A 191 4.78 0.73 -3.29
CA LEU A 191 5.83 0.86 -2.27
C LEU A 191 5.28 1.69 -1.10
N LEU A 192 5.08 1.03 0.05
CA LEU A 192 4.62 1.68 1.28
C LEU A 192 5.79 2.10 2.17
N GLY A 193 6.06 3.40 2.27
CA GLY A 193 7.03 3.95 3.20
C GLY A 193 8.17 4.70 2.51
N SER A 194 8.72 5.68 3.23
CA SER A 194 9.86 6.50 2.84
C SER A 194 10.70 6.87 4.03
N THR A 195 11.97 7.16 3.76
CA THR A 195 13.06 7.44 4.69
C THR A 195 12.80 8.54 5.73
N THR A 196 11.70 9.32 5.61
CA THR A 196 11.48 10.54 6.40
C THR A 196 10.25 10.54 7.33
N SER A 197 9.29 9.60 7.21
CA SER A 197 8.08 9.66 8.07
C SER A 197 7.32 8.34 8.21
N GLY A 198 7.66 7.60 9.26
CA GLY A 198 6.72 6.86 10.11
C GLY A 198 5.96 5.67 9.51
N VAL A 199 5.29 4.95 10.42
CA VAL A 199 4.37 3.84 10.13
C VAL A 199 3.06 4.38 9.56
N MET A 200 2.37 3.61 8.70
CA MET A 200 1.05 3.97 8.20
C MET A 200 0.01 3.89 9.34
N ILE A 201 -0.96 4.80 9.35
CA ILE A 201 -2.00 4.89 10.38
C ILE A 201 -3.35 4.77 9.70
N TYR A 202 -3.70 3.53 9.37
CA TYR A 202 -5.05 3.21 8.92
C TYR A 202 -5.66 2.10 9.75
N THR A 203 -6.99 2.12 9.89
CA THR A 203 -7.71 1.21 10.79
C THR A 203 -8.36 0.04 10.08
N GLY A 204 -8.50 0.09 8.75
CA GLY A 204 -9.00 -1.03 7.95
C GLY A 204 -7.95 -2.09 7.61
N SER A 205 -8.39 -3.10 6.85
CA SER A 205 -7.54 -4.18 6.34
C SER A 205 -6.59 -3.73 5.23
N THR A 206 -5.54 -4.51 5.00
CA THR A 206 -4.70 -4.44 3.80
C THR A 206 -5.07 -5.58 2.86
N ALA A 207 -5.80 -5.28 1.79
CA ALA A 207 -6.12 -6.26 0.75
C ALA A 207 -5.16 -6.12 -0.42
N ILE A 208 -4.43 -7.18 -0.77
CA ILE A 208 -3.54 -7.24 -1.93
C ILE A 208 -4.16 -8.21 -2.93
N ASN A 209 -4.98 -7.68 -3.82
CA ASN A 209 -5.75 -8.46 -4.79
C ASN A 209 -4.95 -8.79 -6.05
N ALA A 210 -4.01 -7.92 -6.44
CA ALA A 210 -3.14 -8.12 -7.59
C ALA A 210 -1.83 -7.32 -7.50
N GLY A 211 -0.83 -7.74 -8.29
CA GLY A 211 0.48 -7.09 -8.36
C GLY A 211 1.24 -7.25 -7.05
N LYS A 212 2.00 -6.22 -6.68
CA LYS A 212 2.92 -6.28 -5.54
C LYS A 212 2.70 -5.13 -4.56
N LEU A 213 2.68 -5.43 -3.26
CA LEU A 213 2.88 -4.46 -2.18
C LEU A 213 4.27 -4.73 -1.58
N THR A 214 5.13 -3.72 -1.60
CA THR A 214 6.49 -3.78 -1.04
C THR A 214 6.58 -2.86 0.19
N ALA A 215 7.12 -3.38 1.28
CA ALA A 215 7.46 -2.56 2.44
C ALA A 215 8.68 -1.68 2.16
N GLY A 216 8.56 -0.39 2.44
CA GLY A 216 9.63 0.61 2.38
C GLY A 216 10.20 0.98 3.75
N LEU A 217 9.51 0.61 4.85
CA LEU A 217 9.98 0.75 6.22
C LEU A 217 9.61 -0.47 7.09
N GLY A 218 10.30 -0.65 8.21
CA GLY A 218 9.93 -1.65 9.22
C GLY A 218 8.62 -1.30 9.91
N SER A 219 7.77 -2.30 10.15
CA SER A 219 6.42 -2.14 10.73
C SER A 219 5.57 -1.08 10.02
N VAL A 220 5.71 -0.92 8.70
CA VAL A 220 4.99 0.10 7.93
C VAL A 220 3.51 -0.22 7.78
N ILE A 221 3.14 -1.50 7.74
CA ILE A 221 1.75 -1.95 7.78
C ILE A 221 1.25 -1.84 9.24
N PRO A 222 0.07 -1.27 9.51
CA PRO A 222 -0.47 -1.17 10.86
C PRO A 222 -0.55 -2.54 11.53
N GLN A 223 -0.08 -2.61 12.78
CA GLN A 223 0.11 -3.89 13.48
C GLN A 223 -1.17 -4.66 13.79
N ARG A 224 -2.33 -4.03 13.66
CA ARG A 224 -3.65 -4.68 13.82
C ARG A 224 -4.35 -4.91 12.48
N SER A 225 -3.76 -4.52 11.36
CA SER A 225 -4.39 -4.69 10.06
C SER A 225 -4.36 -6.15 9.64
N ALA A 226 -5.54 -6.71 9.33
CA ALA A 226 -5.66 -8.00 8.67
C ALA A 226 -5.16 -7.87 7.23
N VAL A 227 -4.20 -8.70 6.84
CA VAL A 227 -3.63 -8.68 5.48
C VAL A 227 -4.11 -9.89 4.71
N THR A 228 -4.76 -9.65 3.57
CA THR A 228 -5.13 -10.71 2.62
C THR A 228 -4.27 -10.58 1.37
N VAL A 229 -3.61 -11.67 0.97
CA VAL A 229 -2.84 -11.74 -0.27
C VAL A 229 -3.56 -12.71 -1.21
N ALA A 230 -4.23 -12.18 -2.24
CA ALA A 230 -4.95 -13.01 -3.20
C ALA A 230 -3.99 -13.81 -4.08
N ALA A 231 -4.49 -14.89 -4.70
CA ALA A 231 -3.71 -15.68 -5.65
C ALA A 231 -3.18 -14.80 -6.79
N GLY A 232 -1.89 -14.96 -7.13
CA GLY A 232 -1.21 -14.13 -8.12
C GLY A 232 -0.73 -12.76 -7.61
N ALA A 233 -1.09 -12.36 -6.38
CA ALA A 233 -0.57 -11.15 -5.75
C ALA A 233 0.64 -11.46 -4.84
N THR A 234 1.42 -10.42 -4.51
CA THR A 234 2.63 -10.54 -3.68
C THR A 234 2.67 -9.49 -2.57
N LEU A 235 2.94 -9.94 -1.35
CA LEU A 235 3.46 -9.13 -0.26
C LEU A 235 4.97 -9.34 -0.14
N ASP A 236 5.74 -8.27 -0.21
CA ASP A 236 7.19 -8.29 -0.05
C ASP A 236 7.62 -7.42 1.14
N ILE A 237 8.20 -8.05 2.16
CA ILE A 237 8.69 -7.34 3.34
C ILE A 237 10.07 -6.70 3.13
N ASN A 238 10.76 -6.97 2.03
CA ASN A 238 11.95 -6.24 1.54
C ASN A 238 12.97 -5.86 2.64
N ASN A 239 13.48 -6.85 3.37
CA ASN A 239 14.46 -6.68 4.46
C ASN A 239 13.99 -5.86 5.66
N LEU A 240 12.69 -5.63 5.78
CA LEU A 240 12.08 -4.73 6.76
C LEU A 240 11.04 -5.50 7.56
N ALA A 241 11.37 -5.82 8.81
CA ALA A 241 10.51 -6.63 9.67
C ALA A 241 9.12 -5.99 9.79
N GLN A 242 8.07 -6.80 9.57
CA GLN A 242 6.69 -6.37 9.69
C GLN A 242 6.02 -7.08 10.86
N THR A 243 5.07 -6.38 11.49
CA THR A 243 4.09 -6.98 12.40
C THR A 243 2.71 -6.59 11.92
N VAL A 244 1.81 -7.56 11.76
CA VAL A 244 0.45 -7.34 11.24
C VAL A 244 -0.60 -8.07 12.08
N GLY A 245 -1.87 -7.72 11.88
CA GLY A 245 -3.00 -8.33 12.60
C GLY A 245 -3.07 -9.82 12.31
N SER A 246 -3.24 -10.18 11.05
CA SER A 246 -3.30 -11.56 10.56
C SER A 246 -2.86 -11.62 9.10
N ILE A 247 -2.58 -12.84 8.61
CA ILE A 247 -2.29 -13.13 7.21
C ILE A 247 -3.31 -14.17 6.71
N ALA A 248 -3.90 -13.94 5.54
CA ALA A 248 -4.78 -14.88 4.85
C ALA A 248 -4.59 -14.83 3.32
N GLY A 249 -5.15 -15.80 2.60
CA GLY A 249 -5.23 -15.82 1.14
C GLY A 249 -4.29 -16.81 0.45
N GLY A 250 -4.19 -16.71 -0.88
CA GLY A 250 -3.52 -17.67 -1.76
C GLY A 250 -2.29 -17.14 -2.52
N GLY A 251 -1.83 -15.93 -2.19
CA GLY A 251 -0.74 -15.26 -2.88
C GLY A 251 0.66 -15.63 -2.40
N THR A 252 1.65 -14.82 -2.80
CA THR A 252 3.03 -14.99 -2.36
C THR A 252 3.36 -14.00 -1.23
N VAL A 253 3.99 -14.51 -0.18
CA VAL A 253 4.68 -13.68 0.82
C VAL A 253 6.17 -13.92 0.65
N THR A 254 6.95 -12.85 0.47
CA THR A 254 8.39 -12.93 0.23
C THR A 254 9.17 -11.94 1.07
N ASN A 255 10.47 -12.21 1.19
CA ASN A 255 11.47 -11.22 1.52
C ASN A 255 12.44 -11.16 0.34
N SER A 256 12.35 -10.10 -0.47
CA SER A 256 13.30 -9.87 -1.57
C SER A 256 14.68 -9.41 -1.07
N GLY A 257 14.77 -9.01 0.20
CA GLY A 257 16.00 -8.58 0.85
C GLY A 257 17.06 -9.68 0.95
N GLY A 258 18.32 -9.27 1.00
CA GLY A 258 19.46 -10.17 1.16
C GLY A 258 19.61 -10.75 2.58
N THR A 259 19.00 -10.13 3.59
CA THR A 259 19.15 -10.52 5.00
C THR A 259 17.90 -11.20 5.54
N ALA A 260 18.08 -12.23 6.36
CA ALA A 260 17.00 -12.87 7.10
C ALA A 260 16.19 -11.85 7.92
N THR A 261 14.88 -11.82 7.68
CA THR A 261 13.97 -10.84 8.29
C THR A 261 12.66 -11.51 8.70
N THR A 262 12.13 -11.11 9.85
CA THR A 262 10.92 -11.70 10.43
C THR A 262 9.64 -10.99 10.00
N LEU A 263 8.65 -11.77 9.56
CA LEU A 263 7.25 -11.37 9.50
C LEU A 263 6.52 -11.91 10.74
N THR A 264 5.92 -11.00 11.51
CA THR A 264 5.12 -11.33 12.70
C THR A 264 3.64 -11.12 12.41
N PHE A 265 2.78 -12.06 12.80
CA PHE A 265 1.33 -11.99 12.59
C PHE A 265 0.55 -12.65 13.72
N GLY A 266 -0.76 -12.39 13.78
CA GLY A 266 -1.68 -12.90 14.80
C GLY A 266 -1.97 -11.92 15.94
N ARG A 267 -1.67 -10.62 15.78
CA ARG A 267 -1.99 -9.57 16.77
C ARG A 267 -3.48 -9.23 16.90
N ASP A 268 -4.30 -9.67 15.96
CA ASP A 268 -5.76 -9.47 15.99
C ASP A 268 -6.52 -10.69 16.56
N ASP A 269 -5.79 -11.72 17.00
CA ASP A 269 -6.32 -12.98 17.56
C ASP A 269 -7.27 -13.76 16.62
N THR A 270 -7.33 -13.38 15.34
CA THR A 270 -8.22 -14.04 14.37
C THR A 270 -7.69 -15.39 13.92
N THR A 271 -8.60 -16.29 13.58
CA THR A 271 -8.28 -17.57 12.94
C THR A 271 -8.28 -17.37 11.43
N THR A 272 -7.17 -17.70 10.76
CA THR A 272 -7.00 -17.51 9.32
C THR A 272 -6.42 -18.74 8.63
N ALA A 273 -6.67 -18.83 7.32
CA ALA A 273 -6.09 -19.83 6.44
C ALA A 273 -5.27 -19.16 5.34
N PHE A 274 -4.10 -19.72 5.05
CA PHE A 274 -3.20 -19.28 3.99
C PHE A 274 -2.87 -20.46 3.08
N SER A 275 -3.39 -20.42 1.85
CA SER A 275 -3.14 -21.39 0.79
C SER A 275 -2.03 -20.96 -0.16
N GLY A 276 -1.41 -19.80 0.11
CA GLY A 276 -0.36 -19.22 -0.68
C GLY A 276 1.01 -19.85 -0.43
N VAL A 277 2.07 -19.18 -0.86
CA VAL A 277 3.46 -19.63 -0.66
C VAL A 277 4.28 -18.59 0.08
N PHE A 278 5.14 -19.05 0.99
CA PHE A 278 6.23 -18.26 1.52
C PHE A 278 7.47 -18.57 0.67
N ASN A 279 7.87 -17.63 -0.19
CA ASN A 279 8.94 -17.85 -1.16
C ASN A 279 9.96 -16.70 -1.09
N ALA A 280 10.98 -16.85 -0.25
CA ALA A 280 12.07 -15.87 -0.13
C ALA A 280 13.16 -16.14 -1.19
N THR A 281 13.96 -15.12 -1.51
CA THR A 281 15.06 -15.23 -2.49
C THR A 281 16.07 -16.34 -2.14
N THR A 282 16.22 -16.68 -0.86
CA THR A 282 17.03 -17.82 -0.38
C THR A 282 16.31 -18.58 0.74
N ALA A 283 16.74 -19.81 0.96
CA ALA A 283 16.15 -20.79 1.88
C ALA A 283 16.23 -20.44 3.40
N ALA A 284 16.52 -19.20 3.78
CA ALA A 284 16.50 -18.78 5.19
C ALA A 284 16.12 -17.31 5.38
N ASN A 285 15.80 -16.60 4.29
CA ASN A 285 15.72 -15.15 4.31
C ASN A 285 14.39 -14.61 4.86
N LEU A 286 13.37 -15.44 5.02
CA LEU A 286 12.14 -15.07 5.69
C LEU A 286 12.05 -15.89 6.97
N ALA A 287 11.82 -15.23 8.11
CA ALA A 287 11.45 -15.84 9.39
C ALA A 287 9.96 -15.54 9.69
N LEU A 288 9.25 -16.43 10.38
CA LEU A 288 7.84 -16.22 10.75
C LEU A 288 7.67 -16.28 12.27
N THR A 289 6.90 -15.33 12.80
CA THR A 289 6.46 -15.36 14.20
C THR A 289 4.94 -15.30 14.26
N LYS A 290 4.31 -16.33 14.82
CA LYS A 290 2.87 -16.36 15.13
C LYS A 290 2.65 -15.94 16.57
N LEU A 291 1.75 -14.96 16.76
CA LEU A 291 1.28 -14.45 18.04
C LEU A 291 -0.22 -14.71 18.22
N GLY A 292 -0.73 -14.48 19.42
CA GLY A 292 -2.18 -14.39 19.69
C GLY A 292 -2.91 -15.73 19.65
N ALA A 293 -4.15 -15.75 20.14
CA ALA A 293 -4.91 -16.97 20.43
C ALA A 293 -5.46 -17.68 19.19
N GLY A 294 -5.61 -16.98 18.06
CA GLY A 294 -6.20 -17.52 16.84
C GLY A 294 -5.41 -18.69 16.22
N VAL A 295 -6.07 -19.48 15.37
CA VAL A 295 -5.44 -20.56 14.61
C VAL A 295 -4.93 -20.03 13.27
N PHE A 296 -3.67 -20.23 12.95
CA PHE A 296 -3.14 -19.98 11.61
C PHE A 296 -2.97 -21.30 10.87
N THR A 297 -3.76 -21.52 9.83
CA THR A 297 -3.75 -22.75 9.04
C THR A 297 -3.00 -22.52 7.73
N ILE A 298 -1.99 -23.34 7.44
CA ILE A 298 -1.39 -23.42 6.11
C ILE A 298 -2.04 -24.60 5.37
N ASN A 299 -2.67 -24.32 4.24
CA ASN A 299 -3.31 -25.31 3.38
C ASN A 299 -2.88 -25.15 1.90
N SER A 300 -1.62 -24.79 1.70
CA SER A 300 -1.05 -24.51 0.40
C SER A 300 -0.93 -25.77 -0.45
N ALA A 301 -1.53 -25.76 -1.65
CA ALA A 301 -1.39 -26.85 -2.62
C ALA A 301 0.02 -26.98 -3.21
N ASN A 302 0.84 -25.94 -3.05
CA ASN A 302 2.21 -25.83 -3.55
C ASN A 302 3.21 -25.98 -2.40
N ASP A 303 4.47 -26.29 -2.73
CA ASP A 303 5.57 -26.29 -1.76
C ASP A 303 5.73 -24.91 -1.13
N SER A 304 5.24 -24.77 0.10
CA SER A 304 5.49 -23.58 0.91
C SER A 304 6.91 -23.68 1.47
N LEU A 305 7.87 -23.22 0.67
CA LEU A 305 9.31 -23.14 0.97
C LEU A 305 9.63 -22.10 2.07
N PHE A 306 8.94 -22.17 3.21
CA PHE A 306 9.36 -21.43 4.39
C PHE A 306 10.48 -22.20 5.08
N THR A 307 11.67 -21.62 5.07
CA THR A 307 12.90 -22.34 5.37
C THR A 307 13.82 -21.58 6.34
N GLY A 308 13.39 -20.36 6.73
CA GLY A 308 13.88 -19.67 7.92
C GLY A 308 13.24 -20.14 9.23
N ALA A 309 13.40 -19.35 10.30
CA ALA A 309 12.98 -19.70 11.65
C ALA A 309 11.48 -19.49 11.89
N LEU A 310 10.79 -20.50 12.47
CA LEU A 310 9.38 -20.40 12.88
C LEU A 310 9.30 -20.26 14.40
N THR A 311 8.75 -19.14 14.88
CA THR A 311 8.51 -18.89 16.30
C THR A 311 7.01 -18.88 16.59
N LEU A 312 6.58 -19.70 17.55
CA LEU A 312 5.17 -19.77 17.98
C LEU A 312 5.04 -19.24 19.40
N ASN A 313 4.39 -18.09 19.53
CA ASN A 313 4.20 -17.36 20.78
C ASN A 313 2.71 -17.05 21.01
N GLY A 314 1.86 -18.04 20.76
CA GLY A 314 0.40 -17.99 20.98
C GLY A 314 -0.42 -18.76 19.94
N GLY A 315 -1.56 -19.31 20.40
CA GLY A 315 -2.55 -19.96 19.55
C GLY A 315 -2.07 -21.27 18.95
N THR A 316 -2.64 -21.64 17.80
CA THR A 316 -2.29 -22.86 17.06
C THR A 316 -1.73 -22.52 15.69
N PHE A 317 -0.65 -23.19 15.31
CA PHE A 317 -0.18 -23.25 13.94
C PHE A 317 -0.58 -24.61 13.35
N ALA A 318 -1.50 -24.58 12.41
CA ALA A 318 -2.09 -25.77 11.79
C ALA A 318 -1.52 -25.98 10.39
N LEU A 319 -1.14 -27.22 10.08
CA LEU A 319 -0.83 -27.67 8.73
C LEU A 319 -2.00 -28.54 8.27
N ASP A 320 -2.70 -28.10 7.23
CA ASP A 320 -3.79 -28.84 6.60
C ASP A 320 -3.31 -29.36 5.23
N PHE A 321 -3.11 -30.67 5.16
CA PHE A 321 -2.64 -31.34 3.95
C PHE A 321 -3.76 -31.88 3.06
N ALA A 322 -5.03 -31.64 3.38
CA ALA A 322 -6.17 -32.22 2.67
C ALA A 322 -6.22 -31.83 1.17
N ASN A 323 -5.52 -30.77 0.77
CA ASN A 323 -5.53 -30.21 -0.60
C ASN A 323 -4.13 -30.06 -1.24
N VAL A 324 -3.13 -30.82 -0.79
CA VAL A 324 -1.72 -30.56 -1.17
C VAL A 324 -1.09 -31.67 -2.01
N ALA A 325 -0.61 -31.32 -3.21
CA ALA A 325 0.10 -32.21 -4.12
C ALA A 325 1.38 -32.79 -3.50
N VAL A 326 1.81 -33.97 -3.97
CA VAL A 326 3.01 -34.67 -3.46
C VAL A 326 4.23 -34.28 -4.30
N PRO A 327 5.43 -34.01 -3.71
CA PRO A 327 5.78 -34.06 -2.28
C PRO A 327 5.79 -32.68 -1.61
N ALA A 328 4.96 -32.46 -0.57
CA ALA A 328 5.05 -31.26 0.25
C ALA A 328 6.04 -31.43 1.41
N SER A 329 7.07 -30.61 1.46
CA SER A 329 8.06 -30.58 2.53
C SER A 329 7.95 -29.28 3.33
N LEU A 330 7.81 -29.37 4.66
CA LEU A 330 8.03 -28.24 5.56
C LEU A 330 9.40 -28.41 6.23
N THR A 331 10.37 -27.60 5.78
CA THR A 331 11.74 -27.59 6.31
C THR A 331 11.96 -26.30 7.07
N THR A 332 11.98 -26.32 8.40
CA THR A 332 12.34 -25.11 9.19
C THR A 332 13.77 -25.24 9.71
N THR A 333 14.55 -24.15 9.71
CA THR A 333 15.94 -24.17 10.21
C THR A 333 16.02 -24.23 11.74
N ALA A 334 15.06 -23.60 12.43
CA ALA A 334 14.85 -23.70 13.87
C ALA A 334 13.38 -23.41 14.22
N ALA A 335 12.80 -24.20 15.12
CA ALA A 335 11.50 -23.97 15.74
C ALA A 335 11.71 -23.75 17.25
N SER A 336 11.17 -22.65 17.79
CA SER A 336 11.11 -22.44 19.24
C SER A 336 9.67 -22.14 19.67
N SER A 337 9.17 -22.88 20.65
CA SER A 337 7.81 -22.77 21.16
C SER A 337 7.83 -22.35 22.62
N ALA A 338 7.21 -21.21 22.96
CA ALA A 338 6.97 -20.83 24.35
C ALA A 338 5.58 -21.24 24.85
N SER A 339 4.63 -21.65 23.98
CA SER A 339 3.39 -22.40 24.30
C SER A 339 2.62 -22.95 23.07
N THR A 340 2.14 -24.20 23.25
CA THR A 340 0.81 -24.81 22.95
C THR A 340 0.40 -25.70 21.75
N SER A 341 0.93 -25.69 20.52
CA SER A 341 0.76 -26.83 19.56
C SER A 341 1.18 -26.49 18.13
N VAL A 342 1.89 -27.41 17.47
CA VAL A 342 1.86 -27.57 16.01
C VAL A 342 0.86 -28.69 15.75
N THR A 343 -0.27 -28.37 15.13
CA THR A 343 -1.28 -29.39 14.78
C THR A 343 -1.14 -29.72 13.31
N VAL A 344 -1.08 -31.00 12.96
CA VAL A 344 -1.16 -31.45 11.57
C VAL A 344 -2.53 -32.10 11.40
N ALA A 345 -3.46 -31.40 10.76
CA ALA A 345 -4.74 -31.98 10.41
C ALA A 345 -4.59 -32.73 9.09
N SER A 346 -4.86 -34.03 9.10
CA SER A 346 -4.92 -34.85 7.89
C SER A 346 -6.12 -35.77 8.00
N SER A 347 -7.06 -35.70 7.05
CA SER A 347 -8.20 -36.63 6.99
C SER A 347 -7.80 -38.10 6.75
N ALA A 348 -6.51 -38.37 6.51
CA ALA A 348 -5.96 -39.69 6.20
C ALA A 348 -4.54 -39.91 6.77
N GLY A 349 -4.22 -39.44 7.98
CA GLY A 349 -2.86 -39.55 8.54
C GLY A 349 -1.77 -38.84 7.71
N LEU A 350 -0.54 -38.79 8.21
CA LEU A 350 0.61 -38.36 7.41
C LEU A 350 0.88 -39.43 6.33
N ALA A 351 0.55 -39.13 5.07
CA ALA A 351 0.88 -40.01 3.96
C ALA A 351 2.40 -40.26 3.87
N VAL A 352 2.79 -41.46 3.44
CA VAL A 352 4.19 -41.81 3.15
C VAL A 352 4.78 -40.76 2.19
N GLY A 353 5.88 -40.13 2.59
CA GLY A 353 6.55 -39.06 1.82
C GLY A 353 6.30 -37.62 2.30
N ARG A 354 5.50 -37.40 3.35
CA ARG A 354 5.38 -36.09 4.01
C ARG A 354 6.32 -36.02 5.21
N LEU A 355 7.17 -34.99 5.26
CA LEU A 355 8.17 -34.80 6.32
C LEU A 355 8.06 -33.38 6.89
N VAL A 356 7.88 -33.28 8.20
CA VAL A 356 8.07 -32.04 8.97
C VAL A 356 9.45 -32.13 9.62
N THR A 357 10.42 -31.35 9.16
CA THR A 357 11.74 -31.25 9.79
C THR A 357 11.95 -29.90 10.46
N GLY A 358 12.58 -29.91 11.63
CA GLY A 358 12.99 -28.71 12.33
C GLY A 358 13.86 -29.03 13.55
N THR A 359 14.87 -28.22 13.82
CA THR A 359 15.60 -28.28 15.09
C THR A 359 14.77 -27.56 16.16
N GLY A 360 14.55 -28.16 17.33
CA GLY A 360 13.82 -27.51 18.44
C GLY A 360 12.32 -27.82 18.58
N ILE A 361 11.77 -28.78 17.83
CA ILE A 361 10.47 -29.38 18.19
C ILE A 361 10.65 -30.09 19.54
N ALA A 362 9.96 -29.61 20.58
CA ALA A 362 10.11 -30.17 21.92
C ALA A 362 9.78 -31.66 21.96
N ALA A 363 10.55 -32.44 22.73
CA ALA A 363 10.18 -33.81 23.05
C ALA A 363 8.75 -33.82 23.65
N ASN A 364 7.91 -34.75 23.20
CA ASN A 364 6.47 -34.85 23.51
C ASN A 364 5.54 -33.86 22.78
N THR A 365 5.96 -33.29 21.64
CA THR A 365 5.01 -32.65 20.72
C THR A 365 4.19 -33.75 20.03
N TYR A 366 2.89 -33.84 20.32
CA TYR A 366 2.01 -34.83 19.70
C TYR A 366 1.53 -34.33 18.34
N ILE A 367 1.80 -35.09 17.29
CA ILE A 367 1.08 -34.99 16.02
C ILE A 367 -0.27 -35.67 16.25
N THR A 368 -1.30 -34.90 16.57
CA THR A 368 -2.67 -35.42 16.60
C THR A 368 -3.20 -35.44 15.17
N ALA A 369 -3.49 -36.64 14.66
CA ALA A 369 -4.17 -36.83 13.37
C ALA A 369 -5.65 -36.43 13.46
#